data_AF-A0A920QM42-F1
#
_entry.id   AF-A0A920QM42-F1
#
_cell.length_a   1.000
_cell.length_b   1.000
_cell.length_c   1.000
_cell.angle_alpha   90.00
_cell.angle_beta   90.00
_cell.angle_gamma   90.00
#
_symmetry.space_group_name_H-M   'P 1'
#
loop_
_entity.id
_entity.type
_entity.pdbx_description
1 polymer ?
#
loop_
_entity_poly.entity_id
_entity_poly.type
_entity_poly.pdbx_seq_one_letter_code
_entity_poly.pdbx_strand_id
1 'polypeptide(L)'
;MNGRLSTYRSGDFEKAAEQFAKQDNTRANFNRGNALAFAGRLQDAIDSYEKVLSDNPQHKDAKFNKKLVEDLLKKQNKSQQNKQQKIRIIRGSKFRINPKSEKKPLRSR
;
A
#
# COMPACT_ATOMS: atom_id res chain seq x y z
N MET A 1 -16.63 9.46 -15.25
CA MET A 1 -15.57 8.77 -16.01
C MET A 1 -14.18 9.14 -15.46
N ASN A 2 -13.76 8.64 -14.29
CA ASN A 2 -12.51 9.09 -13.64
C ASN A 2 -11.50 7.95 -13.35
N GLY A 3 -11.46 6.92 -14.20
CA GLY A 3 -10.57 5.76 -14.01
C GLY A 3 -9.25 5.79 -14.78
N ARG A 4 -9.15 6.58 -15.85
CA ARG A 4 -8.01 6.50 -16.80
C ARG A 4 -6.82 7.40 -16.45
N LEU A 5 -7.03 8.50 -15.72
CA LEU A 5 -5.95 9.44 -15.40
C LEU A 5 -4.99 8.89 -14.34
N SER A 6 -5.48 8.04 -13.43
CA SER A 6 -4.67 7.46 -12.35
C SER A 6 -3.70 6.39 -12.88
N THR A 7 -4.14 5.56 -13.82
CA THR A 7 -3.30 4.50 -14.40
C THR A 7 -2.25 5.08 -15.34
N TYR A 8 -2.61 6.11 -16.11
CA TYR A 8 -1.69 6.75 -17.04
C TYR A 8 -0.50 7.38 -16.30
N ARG A 9 -0.78 8.19 -15.29
CA ARG A 9 0.26 8.86 -14.49
C ARG A 9 1.16 7.86 -13.76
N SER A 10 0.58 6.81 -13.17
CA SER A 10 1.36 5.78 -12.48
C SER A 10 2.31 5.06 -13.45
N GLY A 11 1.83 4.69 -14.64
CA GLY A 11 2.67 4.06 -15.66
C GLY A 11 3.79 4.96 -16.19
N ASP A 12 3.54 6.27 -16.30
CA ASP A 12 4.59 7.23 -16.68
C ASP A 12 5.69 7.32 -15.61
N PHE A 13 5.30 7.30 -14.33
CA PHE A 13 6.26 7.32 -13.23
C PHE A 13 7.07 6.02 -13.12
N GLU A 14 6.45 4.86 -13.39
CA GLU A 14 7.18 3.59 -13.44
C GLU A 14 8.24 3.58 -14.55
N LYS A 15 7.87 4.03 -15.76
CA LYS A 15 8.83 4.19 -16.86
C LYS A 15 9.95 5.15 -16.50
N ALA A 16 9.64 6.27 -15.85
CA ALA A 16 10.66 7.20 -15.37
C ALA A 16 11.62 6.53 -14.37
N ALA A 17 11.09 5.76 -13.42
CA ALA A 17 11.89 5.00 -12.47
C ALA A 17 12.81 3.98 -13.14
N GLU A 18 12.36 3.30 -14.19
CA GLU A 18 13.18 2.39 -15.00
C GLU A 18 14.32 3.12 -15.72
N GLN A 19 14.05 4.30 -16.28
CA GLN A 19 15.10 5.11 -16.92
C GLN A 19 16.15 5.54 -15.91
N PHE A 20 15.74 5.98 -14.71
CA PHE A 20 16.68 6.32 -13.64
C PHE A 20 17.45 5.12 -13.12
N ALA A 21 16.86 3.92 -13.13
CA ALA A 21 17.54 2.68 -12.71
C ALA A 21 18.75 2.30 -13.60
N LYS A 22 18.85 2.88 -14.81
CA LYS A 22 20.01 2.68 -15.71
C LYS A 22 21.29 3.36 -15.21
N GLN A 23 21.16 4.28 -14.25
CA GLN A 23 22.28 5.01 -13.69
C GLN A 23 22.33 4.77 -12.18
N ASP A 24 23.46 4.29 -11.68
CA ASP A 24 23.68 4.11 -10.24
C ASP A 24 24.49 5.26 -9.69
N ASN A 25 23.82 6.40 -9.50
CA ASN A 25 24.39 7.57 -8.84
C ASN A 25 23.36 8.22 -7.93
N THR A 26 23.83 9.04 -7.00
CA THR A 26 23.01 9.67 -5.96
C THR A 26 21.80 10.43 -6.53
N ARG A 27 21.97 11.17 -7.64
CA ARG A 27 20.88 11.94 -8.26
C ARG A 27 19.85 11.03 -8.94
N ALA A 28 20.31 10.01 -9.66
CA ALA A 28 19.44 9.04 -10.33
C ALA A 28 18.65 8.21 -9.30
N ASN A 29 19.31 7.73 -8.24
CA ASN A 29 18.66 7.02 -7.15
C ASN A 29 17.61 7.89 -6.43
N PHE A 30 17.90 9.19 -6.20
CA PHE A 30 16.92 10.11 -5.63
C PHE A 30 15.70 10.31 -6.53
N ASN A 31 15.93 10.54 -7.84
CA ASN A 31 14.85 10.71 -8.81
C ASN A 31 14.03 9.43 -9.01
N ARG A 32 14.69 8.27 -8.99
CA ARG A 32 14.04 6.97 -9.00
C ARG A 32 13.12 6.81 -7.80
N GLY A 33 13.58 7.17 -6.60
CA GLY A 33 12.76 7.16 -5.38
C GLY A 33 11.51 8.03 -5.51
N ASN A 34 11.65 9.25 -6.04
CA ASN A 34 10.52 10.15 -6.25
C ASN A 34 9.50 9.55 -7.23
N ALA A 35 9.97 9.02 -8.37
CA ALA A 35 9.11 8.42 -9.38
C ALA A 35 8.36 7.19 -8.81
N LEU A 36 9.05 6.32 -8.09
CA LEU A 36 8.43 5.14 -7.45
C LEU A 36 7.40 5.55 -6.38
N ALA A 37 7.67 6.60 -5.62
CA ALA A 37 6.72 7.13 -4.65
C ALA A 37 5.42 7.62 -5.33
N PHE A 38 5.54 8.33 -6.45
CA PHE A 38 4.37 8.78 -7.23
C PHE A 38 3.63 7.62 -7.92
N ALA A 39 4.33 6.55 -8.29
CA ALA A 39 3.71 5.31 -8.79
C ALA A 39 3.01 4.49 -7.69
N GLY A 40 3.15 4.85 -6.41
CA GLY A 40 2.63 4.08 -5.28
C GLY A 40 3.46 2.84 -4.93
N ARG A 41 4.64 2.68 -5.54
CA ARG A 41 5.63 1.65 -5.22
C ARG A 41 6.46 2.09 -4.02
N LEU A 42 5.81 2.23 -2.88
CA LEU A 42 6.36 2.88 -1.69
C LEU A 42 7.59 2.14 -1.13
N GLN A 43 7.61 0.81 -1.16
CA GLN A 43 8.75 0.04 -0.67
C GLN A 43 9.99 0.27 -1.55
N ASP A 44 9.86 0.17 -2.88
CA ASP A 44 10.97 0.40 -3.80
C ASP A 44 11.48 1.85 -3.77
N ALA A 45 10.58 2.80 -3.46
CA ALA A 45 10.95 4.20 -3.25
C ALA A 45 11.85 4.37 -2.02
N ILE A 46 11.52 3.70 -0.91
CA ILE A 46 12.33 3.70 0.31
C ILE A 46 13.74 3.17 0.01
N ASP A 47 13.84 2.02 -0.66
CA ASP A 47 15.13 1.41 -1.00
C ASP A 47 15.98 2.35 -1.87
N SER A 48 15.35 3.11 -2.78
CA SER A 48 16.04 4.10 -3.61
C SER A 48 16.61 5.26 -2.77
N TYR A 49 15.85 5.77 -1.80
CA TYR A 49 16.36 6.81 -0.89
C TYR A 49 17.42 6.26 0.07
N GLU A 50 17.36 4.99 0.45
CA GLU A 50 18.40 4.35 1.26
C GLU A 50 19.74 4.31 0.53
N LYS A 51 19.75 4.05 -0.77
CA LYS A 51 20.97 4.16 -1.59
C LYS A 51 21.53 5.58 -1.56
N VAL A 52 20.68 6.60 -1.75
CA VAL A 52 21.09 8.01 -1.66
C VAL A 52 21.70 8.34 -0.30
N LEU A 53 21.12 7.82 0.78
CA LEU A 53 21.58 8.05 2.15
C LEU A 53 22.81 7.21 2.52
N SER A 54 23.06 6.12 1.80
CA SER A 54 24.29 5.33 1.94
C SER A 54 25.48 6.10 1.36
N ASP A 55 25.31 6.74 0.19
CA ASP A 55 26.33 7.59 -0.42
C ASP A 55 26.48 8.93 0.32
N ASN A 56 25.36 9.57 0.66
CA ASN A 56 25.31 10.84 1.35
C ASN A 56 24.36 10.79 2.55
N PRO A 57 24.87 10.40 3.73
CA PRO A 57 24.07 10.33 4.96
C PRO A 57 23.50 11.67 5.41
N GLN A 58 23.92 12.81 4.84
CA GLN A 58 23.42 14.15 5.18
C GLN A 58 22.41 14.69 4.16
N HIS A 59 22.02 13.90 3.14
CA HIS A 59 21.06 14.34 2.12
C HIS A 59 19.67 14.57 2.74
N LYS A 60 19.35 15.85 3.02
CA LYS A 60 18.12 16.26 3.73
C LYS A 60 16.85 15.82 3.00
N ASP A 61 16.80 16.02 1.69
CA ASP A 61 15.59 15.70 0.91
C ASP A 61 15.31 14.19 0.87
N ALA A 62 16.36 13.36 0.75
CA ALA A 62 16.21 11.91 0.79
C ALA A 62 15.70 11.42 2.15
N LYS A 63 16.18 11.99 3.27
CA LYS A 63 15.64 11.69 4.61
C LYS A 63 14.17 12.08 4.73
N PHE A 64 13.84 13.28 4.27
CA PHE A 64 12.47 13.80 4.33
C PHE A 64 11.52 12.95 3.50
N ASN A 65 11.87 12.68 2.24
CA ASN A 65 11.04 11.88 1.33
C ASN A 65 10.90 10.43 1.80
N LYS A 66 11.99 9.81 2.29
CA LYS A 66 11.94 8.46 2.89
C LYS A 66 10.94 8.42 4.03
N LYS A 67 11.02 9.34 4.99
CA LYS A 67 10.12 9.40 6.14
C LYS A 67 8.66 9.58 5.70
N LEU A 68 8.41 10.46 4.74
CA LEU A 68 7.07 10.68 4.19
C LEU A 68 6.50 9.39 3.59
N VAL A 69 7.31 8.67 2.80
CA VAL A 69 6.90 7.40 2.15
C VAL A 69 6.67 6.28 3.18
N GLU A 70 7.50 6.17 4.21
CA GLU A 70 7.29 5.22 5.32
C GLU A 70 5.96 5.46 6.03
N ASP A 71 5.61 6.72 6.29
CA ASP A 71 4.35 7.07 6.93
C ASP A 71 3.14 6.76 6.03
N LEU A 72 3.27 6.96 4.71
CA LEU A 72 2.26 6.55 3.73
C LEU A 72 2.08 5.02 3.72
N LEU A 73 3.18 4.26 3.72
CA LEU A 73 3.13 2.80 3.73
C LEU A 73 2.45 2.25 5.00
N LYS A 74 2.77 2.82 6.17
CA LYS A 74 2.11 2.48 7.44
C LYS A 74 0.60 2.74 7.39
N LYS A 75 0.18 3.88 6.81
CA LYS A 75 -1.25 4.22 6.65
C LYS A 75 -1.97 3.26 5.69
N GLN A 76 -1.31 2.86 4.61
CA GLN A 76 -1.84 1.90 3.64
C GLN A 76 -2.06 0.52 4.29
N ASN A 77 -1.08 0.04 5.06
CA ASN A 77 -1.16 -1.25 5.74
C ASN A 77 -2.28 -1.28 6.80
N LYS A 78 -2.39 -0.24 7.64
CA LYS A 78 -3.49 -0.11 8.61
C LYS A 78 -4.87 -0.11 7.94
N SER A 79 -4.99 0.62 6.82
CA SER A 79 -6.25 0.66 6.06
C SER A 79 -6.63 -0.70 5.50
N GLN A 80 -5.66 -1.49 5.02
CA GLN A 80 -5.91 -2.85 4.54
C GLN A 80 -6.31 -3.79 5.68
N GLN A 81 -5.64 -3.70 6.84
CA GLN A 81 -6.00 -4.51 8.02
C GLN A 81 -7.43 -4.23 8.49
N ASN A 82 -7.83 -2.95 8.59
CA ASN A 82 -9.19 -2.58 8.99
C ASN A 82 -10.25 -3.11 8.01
N LYS A 83 -9.98 -3.07 6.70
CA LYS A 83 -10.86 -3.65 5.68
C LYS A 83 -10.99 -5.17 5.85
N GLN A 84 -9.88 -5.88 6.04
CA GLN A 84 -9.88 -7.33 6.23
C GLN A 84 -10.63 -7.74 7.51
N GLN A 85 -10.45 -7.02 8.61
CA GLN A 85 -11.19 -7.26 9.86
C GLN A 85 -12.69 -7.04 9.67
N LYS A 86 -13.10 -5.95 9.01
CA LYS A 86 -14.52 -5.67 8.73
C LYS A 86 -15.15 -6.76 7.85
N ILE A 87 -14.44 -7.23 6.83
CA ILE A 87 -14.89 -8.34 5.97
C ILE A 87 -15.02 -9.65 6.78
N ARG A 88 -14.05 -9.95 7.67
CA ARG A 88 -14.09 -11.12 8.55
C ARG A 88 -15.29 -11.09 9.48
N ILE A 89 -15.57 -9.94 10.11
CA ILE A 89 -16.74 -9.76 10.99
C ILE A 89 -18.03 -10.00 10.18
N ILE A 90 -18.19 -9.35 9.02
CA ILE A 90 -19.40 -9.50 8.18
C ILE A 90 -19.63 -10.96 7.75
N ARG A 91 -18.56 -11.68 7.36
CA ARG A 91 -18.63 -13.09 6.98
C ARG A 91 -18.96 -13.99 8.17
N GLY A 92 -18.39 -13.74 9.35
CA GLY A 92 -18.70 -14.49 10.57
C GLY A 92 -20.13 -14.25 11.08
N SER A 93 -20.65 -13.04 10.92
CA SER A 93 -22.01 -12.68 11.36
C SER A 93 -23.12 -13.25 10.48
N LYS A 94 -22.89 -13.45 9.16
CA LYS A 94 -23.92 -13.95 8.22
C LYS A 94 -24.17 -15.46 8.24
N PHE A 95 -23.33 -16.26 8.92
CA PHE A 95 -23.44 -17.74 8.92
C PHE A 95 -23.85 -18.35 10.27
N ARG A 96 -24.30 -17.55 11.24
CA ARG A 96 -24.80 -18.06 12.51
C ARG A 96 -26.27 -18.54 12.38
N ILE A 97 -26.50 -19.51 11.50
CA ILE A 97 -27.74 -20.31 11.49
C ILE A 97 -27.78 -21.07 12.81
N ASN A 98 -28.76 -20.73 13.65
CA ASN A 98 -28.95 -21.29 14.98
C ASN A 98 -29.74 -22.61 14.86
N PRO A 99 -29.17 -23.80 15.13
CA PRO A 99 -29.83 -25.09 14.89
C PRO A 99 -30.93 -25.45 15.92
N LYS A 100 -31.50 -24.49 16.67
CA LYS A 100 -32.45 -24.75 17.77
C LYS A 100 -33.89 -24.25 17.51
N SER A 101 -34.39 -24.35 16.28
CA SER A 101 -35.79 -24.01 15.95
C SER A 101 -36.68 -25.22 15.63
N GLU A 102 -36.55 -26.35 16.34
CA GLU A 102 -37.56 -27.40 16.33
C GLU A 102 -37.97 -27.76 17.77
N LYS A 103 -38.83 -26.94 18.38
CA LYS A 103 -39.69 -27.42 19.47
C LYS A 103 -40.96 -27.96 18.83
N LYS A 104 -41.06 -29.29 18.71
CA LYS A 104 -42.33 -29.99 18.46
C LYS A 104 -43.29 -29.67 19.62
N PRO A 105 -44.51 -29.16 19.39
CA PRO A 105 -45.55 -29.23 20.40
C PRO A 105 -46.17 -30.63 20.38
N LEU A 106 -46.23 -31.25 21.56
CA LEU A 106 -47.01 -32.46 21.83
C LEU A 106 -48.45 -32.22 21.37
N ARG A 107 -48.95 -33.07 20.48
CA ARG A 107 -50.38 -33.11 20.17
C ARG A 107 -51.05 -33.97 21.24
N SER A 108 -51.87 -33.30 22.04
CA SER A 108 -52.77 -33.86 23.04
C SER A 108 -53.86 -34.71 22.40
N ARG A 109 -54.10 -35.90 22.97
CA ARG A 109 -55.40 -36.53 23.17
C ARG A 109 -55.26 -37.72 24.11
#